data_AF-Q9LNP0-F1
#
_entry.id   AF-Q9LNP0-F1
#
_cell.length_a   1.000
_cell.length_b   1.000
_cell.length_c   1.000
_cell.angle_alpha   90.00
_cell.angle_beta   90.00
_cell.angle_gamma   90.00
#
_symmetry.space_group_name_H-M   'P 1'
#
loop_
_entity.id
_entity.type
_entity.pdbx_description
1 polymer ?
#
loop_
_entity_poly.entity_id
_entity_poly.type
_entity_poly.pdbx_seq_one_letter_code
_entity_poly.pdbx_strand_id
1 'polypeptide(L)'
;MPLVSLSFASSSSKAMALCSICPRIPLRFRPKPISPFLSKPQICLAYRVYSSLQSTTPSTRDELGTVSIGFLGMGIMGSPMAQNLIKAGCDVTVWNRTKSKCDPLVGLGAKYKSSPEEVTATCDLTFAMLADPESAVRMSHFCLRLFFFYFHSILKQKLYFAFCQIDVACGKNGAIFGISSGKGYVDVSTVDVASSILISKQIKDTGALFLEAPVSGSKKPAEDGQLIFLTAGDKPLYEKAAPFLDIMGKSKFYLGEVGNGAAMKLVVNMIMGSMMASFAEGILLSQKVGLDPNVLVEVVSQGAINAPMYSLKGPSMIKSVYPTAFPLKHQQKDMRLALGLAESVSQSTPIAAAANELYKVAKSYGLSDEDFSAVIEALKAAKSREA
;
A
#
# COMPACT_ATOMS: atom_id res chain seq x y z
N MET A 1 -3.00 66.50 -42.63
CA MET A 1 -3.20 66.10 -41.23
C MET A 1 -3.61 64.63 -41.17
N PRO A 2 -2.68 63.73 -40.87
CA PRO A 2 -2.99 62.40 -40.31
C PRO A 2 -2.29 62.20 -38.94
N LEU A 3 -2.93 61.48 -38.02
CA LEU A 3 -2.37 61.14 -36.71
C LEU A 3 -1.82 59.70 -36.71
N VAL A 4 -0.50 59.65 -36.51
CA VAL A 4 0.31 58.75 -35.67
C VAL A 4 0.50 57.28 -36.10
N SER A 5 1.62 57.09 -36.77
CA SER A 5 2.50 55.92 -36.69
C SER A 5 3.63 56.20 -35.69
N LEU A 6 4.07 55.19 -34.92
CA LEU A 6 5.48 55.06 -34.52
C LEU A 6 5.79 53.61 -34.14
N SER A 7 6.73 53.05 -34.89
CA SER A 7 7.49 51.82 -34.63
C SER A 7 8.98 52.17 -34.73
N PHE A 8 9.81 51.18 -34.36
CA PHE A 8 11.28 51.08 -34.37
C PHE A 8 11.94 51.28 -33.00
N ALA A 9 12.42 50.20 -32.34
CA ALA A 9 13.66 49.41 -32.59
C ALA A 9 14.88 50.14 -31.99
N SER A 10 15.92 49.55 -31.39
CA SER A 10 16.51 48.21 -31.42
C SER A 10 17.67 48.11 -30.40
N SER A 11 17.97 46.87 -30.00
CA SER A 11 19.29 46.25 -29.72
C SER A 11 20.26 46.78 -28.64
N SER A 12 20.45 45.93 -27.61
CA SER A 12 21.70 45.35 -27.05
C SER A 12 22.99 46.19 -26.92
N SER A 13 23.63 46.18 -25.73
CA SER A 13 24.87 45.40 -25.43
C SER A 13 25.54 45.77 -24.08
N LYS A 14 25.92 44.74 -23.31
CA LYS A 14 27.08 44.50 -22.39
C LYS A 14 27.75 45.62 -21.54
N ALA A 15 27.67 45.42 -20.20
CA ALA A 15 28.72 45.19 -19.16
C ALA A 15 29.96 46.10 -18.90
N MET A 16 30.27 46.22 -17.57
CA MET A 16 31.52 46.59 -16.84
C MET A 16 31.96 48.07 -16.81
N ALA A 17 32.64 48.65 -15.79
CA ALA A 17 32.87 48.46 -14.35
C ALA A 17 33.72 49.67 -13.83
N LEU A 18 33.82 49.87 -12.50
CA LEU A 18 34.82 50.63 -11.70
C LEU A 18 34.74 52.18 -11.56
N CYS A 19 34.58 52.71 -10.33
CA CYS A 19 35.70 53.16 -9.46
C CYS A 19 35.23 53.91 -8.17
N SER A 20 35.65 53.38 -7.02
CA SER A 20 36.12 53.94 -5.73
C SER A 20 35.95 55.44 -5.34
N ILE A 21 35.48 55.70 -4.10
CA ILE A 21 36.22 56.27 -2.92
C ILE A 21 35.23 56.59 -1.76
N CYS A 22 35.67 56.32 -0.52
CA CYS A 22 34.97 56.31 0.79
C CYS A 22 34.86 57.72 1.45
N PRO A 23 34.10 57.95 2.55
CA PRO A 23 34.56 57.55 3.90
C PRO A 23 33.48 57.06 4.91
N ARG A 24 33.95 56.37 5.96
CA ARG A 24 33.22 55.83 7.13
C ARG A 24 33.21 56.80 8.33
N ILE A 25 32.16 56.76 9.16
CA ILE A 25 32.20 57.01 10.63
C ILE A 25 31.21 56.05 11.35
N PRO A 26 31.49 55.54 12.58
CA PRO A 26 30.84 54.36 13.17
C PRO A 26 29.96 54.66 14.39
N LEU A 27 28.97 53.79 14.70
CA LEU A 27 28.41 53.67 16.05
C LEU A 27 28.01 52.22 16.40
N ARG A 28 28.64 51.70 17.47
CA ARG A 28 28.29 50.47 18.20
C ARG A 28 27.21 50.81 19.24
N PHE A 29 26.16 50.01 19.35
CA PHE A 29 25.39 49.86 20.59
C PHE A 29 24.91 48.40 20.75
N ARG A 30 25.21 47.80 21.90
CA ARG A 30 24.69 46.51 22.39
C ARG A 30 23.44 46.75 23.26
N PRO A 31 22.53 45.76 23.37
CA PRO A 31 21.82 45.50 24.64
C PRO A 31 22.20 44.16 25.29
N LYS A 32 21.95 44.10 26.61
CA LYS A 32 22.34 43.10 27.62
C LYS A 32 21.43 41.83 27.67
N PRO A 33 21.87 40.75 28.36
CA PRO A 33 21.18 39.45 28.38
C PRO A 33 20.13 39.32 29.49
N ILE A 34 19.11 38.48 29.25
CA ILE A 34 18.11 38.02 30.23
C ILE A 34 18.46 36.58 30.64
N SER A 35 18.45 36.27 31.94
CA SER A 35 18.71 34.94 32.51
C SER A 35 17.39 34.22 32.90
N PRO A 36 17.39 32.95 33.35
CA PRO A 36 16.84 31.84 32.58
C PRO A 36 15.47 31.37 33.08
N PHE A 37 14.61 30.98 32.14
CA PHE A 37 13.40 30.20 32.42
C PHE A 37 13.75 28.70 32.54
N LEU A 38 13.15 28.04 33.53
CA LEU A 38 13.22 26.60 33.82
C LEU A 38 13.08 25.74 32.55
N SER A 39 14.10 24.93 32.27
CA SER A 39 14.04 23.86 31.27
C SER A 39 13.48 22.58 31.90
N LYS A 40 12.33 22.11 31.41
CA LYS A 40 11.93 20.70 31.55
C LYS A 40 12.78 19.86 30.59
N PRO A 41 13.25 18.66 30.97
CA PRO A 41 14.03 17.84 30.06
C PRO A 41 13.14 17.30 28.94
N GLN A 42 13.44 17.70 27.69
CA GLN A 42 13.03 16.96 26.51
C GLN A 42 13.84 15.66 26.47
N ILE A 43 13.18 14.57 26.82
CA ILE A 43 13.68 13.23 26.51
C ILE A 43 13.60 13.09 24.99
N CYS A 44 14.73 13.31 24.31
CA CYS A 44 14.88 13.00 22.90
C CYS A 44 15.04 11.48 22.79
N LEU A 45 13.91 10.76 22.65
CA LEU A 45 13.92 9.34 22.35
C LEU A 45 14.36 9.18 20.88
N ALA A 46 15.67 9.08 20.66
CA ALA A 46 16.20 8.66 19.38
C ALA A 46 15.76 7.21 19.12
N TYR A 47 14.72 7.02 18.30
CA TYR A 47 14.41 5.71 17.73
C TYR A 47 15.57 5.31 16.82
N ARG A 48 16.46 4.49 17.35
CA ARG A 48 17.54 3.86 16.59
C ARG A 48 16.89 2.83 15.68
N VAL A 49 16.72 3.18 14.41
CA VAL A 49 16.41 2.23 13.34
C VAL A 49 17.58 1.24 13.28
N TYR A 50 17.38 0.04 13.81
CA TYR A 50 18.33 -1.06 13.67
C TYR A 50 18.30 -1.55 12.23
N SER A 51 19.21 -1.04 11.41
CA SER A 51 19.68 -1.74 10.21
C SER A 51 20.59 -2.87 10.67
N SER A 52 20.06 -4.10 10.72
CA SER A 52 20.84 -5.27 11.09
C SER A 52 21.62 -5.78 9.88
N LEU A 53 22.87 -5.35 9.77
CA LEU A 53 23.91 -6.09 9.06
C LEU A 53 24.71 -6.86 10.10
N GLN A 54 24.46 -8.17 10.22
CA GLN A 54 25.49 -9.18 10.47
C GLN A 54 24.89 -10.58 10.39
N SER A 55 25.43 -11.36 9.46
CA SER A 55 25.18 -12.77 9.22
C SER A 55 25.95 -13.62 10.23
N THR A 56 25.24 -14.44 10.99
CA THR A 56 25.72 -15.74 11.45
C THR A 56 24.68 -16.74 10.99
N THR A 57 25.10 -17.71 10.17
CA THR A 57 24.25 -18.81 9.69
C THR A 57 24.22 -19.93 10.73
N PRO A 58 23.11 -20.17 11.44
CA PRO A 58 22.73 -21.52 11.82
C PRO A 58 21.91 -22.17 10.69
N SER A 59 21.80 -23.49 10.75
CA SER A 59 21.17 -24.43 9.81
C SER A 59 19.72 -24.11 9.42
N THR A 60 19.50 -23.05 8.62
CA THR A 60 18.15 -22.60 8.22
C THR A 60 17.33 -23.69 7.50
N ARG A 61 17.96 -24.59 6.74
CA ARG A 61 17.25 -25.62 5.98
C ARG A 61 16.53 -26.67 6.84
N ASP A 62 17.07 -27.03 8.00
CA ASP A 62 16.48 -28.08 8.85
C ASP A 62 15.27 -27.56 9.67
N GLU A 63 15.30 -26.30 10.09
CA GLU A 63 14.14 -25.66 10.76
C GLU A 63 13.00 -25.33 9.79
N LEU A 64 13.32 -24.96 8.54
CA LEU A 64 12.32 -24.68 7.48
C LEU A 64 11.43 -25.89 7.14
N GLY A 65 11.97 -27.11 7.26
CA GLY A 65 11.25 -28.36 6.97
C GLY A 65 10.38 -28.89 8.11
N THR A 66 10.50 -28.35 9.33
CA THR A 66 9.76 -28.83 10.51
C THR A 66 8.47 -28.06 10.80
N VAL A 67 8.34 -26.83 10.29
CA VAL A 67 7.16 -25.98 10.51
C VAL A 67 6.19 -26.14 9.34
N SER A 68 4.96 -26.56 9.64
CA SER A 68 3.88 -26.67 8.65
C SER A 68 3.25 -25.30 8.36
N ILE A 69 3.14 -24.94 7.07
CA ILE A 69 2.69 -23.61 6.63
C ILE A 69 1.30 -23.67 5.99
N GLY A 70 0.38 -22.88 6.52
CA GLY A 70 -0.92 -22.61 5.92
C GLY A 70 -0.88 -21.37 5.03
N PHE A 71 -1.60 -21.37 3.91
CA PHE A 71 -1.76 -20.17 3.07
C PHE A 71 -3.21 -20.01 2.58
N LEU A 72 -3.85 -18.93 3.02
CA LEU A 72 -5.25 -18.59 2.71
C LEU A 72 -5.30 -17.49 1.65
N GLY A 73 -5.88 -17.78 0.48
CA GLY A 73 -6.12 -16.82 -0.59
C GLY A 73 -5.17 -16.92 -1.78
N MET A 74 -5.65 -17.48 -2.89
CA MET A 74 -4.88 -17.72 -4.13
C MET A 74 -5.21 -16.65 -5.18
N GLY A 75 -4.94 -15.39 -4.84
CA GLY A 75 -5.12 -14.22 -5.72
C GLY A 75 -3.88 -13.89 -6.56
N ILE A 76 -3.86 -12.68 -7.13
CA ILE A 76 -2.72 -12.13 -7.89
C ILE A 76 -1.44 -12.13 -7.03
N MET A 77 -1.56 -11.84 -5.74
CA MET A 77 -0.43 -11.78 -4.80
C MET A 77 -0.22 -13.10 -4.05
N GLY A 78 -1.30 -13.72 -3.54
CA GLY A 78 -1.16 -14.91 -2.69
C GLY A 78 -0.60 -16.14 -3.42
N SER A 79 -0.94 -16.33 -4.70
CA SER A 79 -0.46 -17.47 -5.48
C SER A 79 1.07 -17.47 -5.67
N PRO A 80 1.71 -16.39 -6.15
CA PRO A 80 3.18 -16.36 -6.26
C PRO A 80 3.89 -16.41 -4.90
N MET A 81 3.31 -15.81 -3.85
CA MET A 81 3.85 -15.89 -2.49
C MET A 81 3.89 -17.34 -1.98
N ALA A 82 2.78 -18.07 -2.08
CA ALA A 82 2.71 -19.48 -1.71
C ALA A 82 3.63 -20.35 -2.59
N GLN A 83 3.71 -20.04 -3.89
CA GLN A 83 4.62 -20.74 -4.81
C GLN A 83 6.09 -20.60 -4.39
N ASN A 84 6.51 -19.43 -3.91
CA ASN A 84 7.88 -19.21 -3.46
C ASN A 84 8.21 -20.03 -2.21
N LEU A 85 7.26 -20.18 -1.29
CA LEU A 85 7.41 -21.06 -0.12
C LEU A 85 7.54 -22.54 -0.54
N ILE A 86 6.71 -23.00 -1.48
CA ILE A 86 6.79 -24.37 -2.00
C ILE A 86 8.15 -24.63 -2.68
N LYS A 87 8.61 -23.71 -3.53
CA LYS A 87 9.92 -23.82 -4.22
C LYS A 87 11.10 -23.80 -3.25
N ALA A 88 10.95 -23.17 -2.08
CA ALA A 88 11.95 -23.18 -1.01
C ALA A 88 11.95 -24.48 -0.19
N GLY A 89 11.02 -25.41 -0.46
CA GLY A 89 10.93 -26.70 0.22
C GLY A 89 10.03 -26.72 1.44
N CYS A 90 9.23 -25.68 1.68
CA CYS A 90 8.29 -25.65 2.81
C CYS A 90 7.09 -26.59 2.60
N ASP A 91 6.59 -27.19 3.68
CA ASP A 91 5.33 -27.95 3.67
C ASP A 91 4.13 -26.99 3.69
N VAL A 92 3.56 -26.72 2.52
CA VAL A 92 2.49 -25.72 2.35
C VAL A 92 1.13 -26.38 2.15
N THR A 93 0.16 -25.98 2.97
CA THR A 93 -1.27 -26.29 2.83
C THR A 93 -2.03 -25.05 2.40
N VAL A 94 -2.72 -25.11 1.26
CA VAL A 94 -3.42 -23.96 0.67
C VAL A 94 -4.93 -24.07 0.79
N TRP A 95 -5.57 -22.91 0.87
CA TRP A 95 -7.02 -22.75 0.71
C TRP A 95 -7.34 -21.51 -0.12
N ASN A 96 -8.43 -21.60 -0.88
CA ASN A 96 -9.05 -20.45 -1.52
C ASN A 96 -10.55 -20.68 -1.68
N ARG A 97 -11.34 -19.60 -1.63
CA ARG A 97 -12.79 -19.65 -1.86
C ARG A 97 -13.16 -20.33 -3.19
N THR A 98 -12.39 -20.06 -4.24
CA THR A 98 -12.50 -20.78 -5.52
C THR A 98 -11.44 -21.88 -5.57
N LYS A 99 -11.85 -23.13 -5.39
CA LYS A 99 -10.96 -24.30 -5.30
C LYS A 99 -9.99 -24.40 -6.48
N SER A 100 -10.45 -24.17 -7.70
CA SER A 100 -9.61 -24.34 -8.90
C SER A 100 -8.40 -23.41 -8.96
N LYS A 101 -8.35 -22.34 -8.15
CA LYS A 101 -7.16 -21.50 -8.02
C LYS A 101 -6.03 -22.17 -7.22
N CYS A 102 -6.32 -23.22 -6.47
CA CYS A 102 -5.32 -24.00 -5.74
C CYS A 102 -4.64 -25.07 -6.62
N ASP A 103 -5.31 -25.53 -7.70
CA ASP A 103 -4.84 -26.65 -8.53
C ASP A 103 -3.38 -26.49 -9.02
N PRO A 104 -2.93 -25.31 -9.49
CA PRO A 104 -1.53 -25.14 -9.90
C PRO A 104 -0.53 -25.35 -8.77
N LEU A 105 -0.87 -24.96 -7.54
CA LEU A 105 0.02 -25.14 -6.38
C LEU A 105 -0.02 -26.57 -5.86
N VAL A 106 -1.19 -27.23 -5.92
CA VAL A 106 -1.30 -28.66 -5.62
C VAL A 106 -0.44 -29.48 -6.57
N GLY A 107 -0.41 -29.12 -7.86
CA GLY A 107 0.51 -29.72 -8.84
C GLY A 107 2.00 -29.50 -8.55
N LEU A 108 2.34 -28.51 -7.72
CA LEU A 108 3.70 -28.25 -7.24
C LEU A 108 4.01 -28.90 -5.88
N GLY A 109 3.07 -29.67 -5.31
CA GLY A 109 3.26 -30.38 -4.04
C GLY A 109 2.54 -29.76 -2.85
N ALA A 110 1.75 -28.70 -3.03
CA ALA A 110 0.94 -28.16 -1.93
C ALA A 110 -0.20 -29.12 -1.54
N LYS A 111 -0.52 -29.15 -0.24
CA LYS A 111 -1.72 -29.81 0.27
C LYS A 111 -2.92 -28.87 0.13
N TYR A 112 -4.13 -29.41 0.01
CA TYR A 112 -5.37 -28.64 -0.05
C TYR A 112 -6.30 -29.00 1.09
N LYS A 113 -7.01 -28.00 1.64
CA LYS A 113 -8.09 -28.17 2.60
C LYS A 113 -9.34 -27.40 2.17
N SER A 114 -10.51 -27.81 2.64
CA SER A 114 -11.80 -27.22 2.20
C SER A 114 -12.14 -25.90 2.87
N SER A 115 -11.56 -25.61 4.04
CA SER A 115 -11.87 -24.43 4.84
C SER A 115 -10.61 -23.80 5.48
N PRO A 116 -10.66 -22.50 5.83
CA PRO A 116 -9.63 -21.87 6.66
C PRO A 116 -9.39 -22.58 7.99
N GLU A 117 -10.46 -23.03 8.66
CA GLU A 117 -10.41 -23.84 9.88
C GLU A 117 -9.55 -25.10 9.72
N GLU A 118 -9.76 -25.88 8.65
CA GLU A 118 -8.99 -27.10 8.41
C GLU A 118 -7.50 -26.81 8.14
N VAL A 119 -7.18 -25.68 7.51
CA VAL A 119 -5.80 -25.24 7.31
C VAL A 119 -5.16 -24.90 8.66
N THR A 120 -5.79 -24.03 9.45
CA THR A 120 -5.22 -23.62 10.74
C THR A 120 -5.18 -24.74 11.76
N ALA A 121 -6.07 -25.74 11.65
CA ALA A 121 -6.04 -26.96 12.46
C ALA A 121 -4.76 -27.79 12.23
N THR A 122 -4.24 -27.78 11.02
CA THR A 122 -3.11 -28.65 10.61
C THR A 122 -1.78 -27.93 10.48
N CYS A 123 -1.77 -26.59 10.51
CA CYS A 123 -0.57 -25.79 10.28
C CYS A 123 -0.10 -25.05 11.55
N ASP A 124 1.22 -24.91 11.71
CA ASP A 124 1.85 -24.17 12.81
C ASP A 124 1.84 -22.66 12.59
N LEU A 125 1.96 -22.24 11.33
CA LEU A 125 1.99 -20.84 10.91
C LEU A 125 1.10 -20.68 9.67
N THR A 126 0.10 -19.81 9.72
CA THR A 126 -0.82 -19.58 8.60
C THR A 126 -0.74 -18.16 8.10
N PHE A 127 -0.45 -17.98 6.81
CA PHE A 127 -0.52 -16.70 6.12
C PHE A 127 -1.90 -16.49 5.50
N ALA A 128 -2.40 -15.26 5.51
CA ALA A 128 -3.62 -14.88 4.82
C ALA A 128 -3.38 -13.70 3.86
N MET A 129 -3.67 -13.89 2.57
CA MET A 129 -3.56 -12.86 1.54
C MET A 129 -4.88 -12.71 0.79
N LEU A 130 -5.73 -11.81 1.29
CA LEU A 130 -7.10 -11.67 0.85
C LEU A 130 -7.36 -10.28 0.28
N ALA A 131 -8.19 -10.25 -0.75
CA ALA A 131 -8.74 -9.03 -1.30
C ALA A 131 -10.22 -8.92 -0.93
N ASP A 132 -10.72 -7.69 -0.86
CA ASP A 132 -12.16 -7.49 -0.70
C ASP A 132 -12.92 -8.13 -1.86
N PRO A 133 -14.03 -8.84 -1.60
CA PRO A 133 -14.87 -9.33 -2.64
C PRO A 133 -15.67 -8.14 -3.20
N GLU A 134 -15.87 -8.08 -4.52
CA GLU A 134 -16.88 -7.19 -5.10
C GLU A 134 -18.26 -7.34 -4.45
N SER A 135 -18.54 -8.53 -3.93
CA SER A 135 -19.78 -8.87 -3.25
C SER A 135 -20.00 -8.14 -1.92
N ALA A 136 -18.97 -7.55 -1.29
CA ALA A 136 -19.16 -6.71 -0.11
C ALA A 136 -20.02 -5.46 -0.44
N VAL A 137 -19.92 -4.96 -1.68
CA VAL A 137 -20.79 -3.89 -2.19
C VAL A 137 -22.20 -4.41 -2.50
N ARG A 138 -22.36 -5.65 -3.01
CA ARG A 138 -23.70 -6.24 -3.29
C ARG A 138 -24.47 -6.66 -2.02
N MET A 139 -23.77 -7.09 -0.97
CA MET A 139 -24.36 -7.37 0.35
C MET A 139 -24.89 -6.13 1.06
N SER A 140 -24.44 -4.93 0.66
CA SER A 140 -25.01 -3.69 1.19
C SER A 140 -26.53 -3.63 0.98
N HIS A 141 -27.04 -4.09 -0.17
CA HIS A 141 -28.50 -4.10 -0.43
C HIS A 141 -29.25 -5.24 0.27
N PHE A 142 -28.60 -6.39 0.51
CA PHE A 142 -29.26 -7.58 1.06
C PHE A 142 -29.26 -7.60 2.61
N CYS A 143 -28.15 -7.24 3.24
CA CYS A 143 -28.08 -7.10 4.71
C CYS A 143 -28.86 -5.88 5.23
N LEU A 144 -29.09 -4.85 4.41
CA LEU A 144 -29.95 -3.70 4.77
C LEU A 144 -31.40 -4.11 5.08
N ARG A 145 -31.88 -5.28 4.62
CA ARG A 145 -33.21 -5.80 4.97
C ARG A 145 -33.26 -6.63 6.26
N LEU A 146 -32.14 -7.22 6.70
CA LEU A 146 -32.11 -8.15 7.85
C LEU A 146 -31.61 -7.52 9.15
N PHE A 147 -30.88 -6.39 9.09
CA PHE A 147 -30.30 -5.71 10.27
C PHE A 147 -31.11 -4.47 10.70
N PHE A 148 -32.44 -4.57 10.76
CA PHE A 148 -33.31 -3.42 11.00
C PHE A 148 -33.49 -3.02 12.48
N PHE A 149 -32.85 -3.68 13.46
CA PHE A 149 -33.28 -3.48 14.85
C PHE A 149 -32.32 -2.87 15.89
N TYR A 150 -31.01 -2.69 15.69
CA TYR A 150 -30.21 -2.31 16.89
C TYR A 150 -28.99 -1.38 16.78
N PHE A 151 -28.60 -0.81 15.64
CA PHE A 151 -27.39 0.06 15.63
C PHE A 151 -27.51 1.34 14.79
N HIS A 152 -27.05 2.44 15.40
CA HIS A 152 -27.01 3.81 14.88
C HIS A 152 -26.19 3.92 13.57
N SER A 153 -26.66 4.80 12.68
CA SER A 153 -26.24 4.98 11.27
C SER A 153 -24.74 5.20 11.04
N ILE A 154 -23.99 5.73 12.01
CA ILE A 154 -22.58 6.13 11.86
C ILE A 154 -21.60 4.96 12.03
N LEU A 155 -21.98 3.91 12.79
CA LEU A 155 -21.18 2.69 12.91
C LEU A 155 -21.36 1.75 11.72
N LYS A 156 -22.45 1.89 10.96
CA LYS A 156 -22.73 1.06 9.80
C LYS A 156 -21.60 1.20 8.78
N GLN A 157 -21.22 2.40 8.36
CA GLN A 157 -20.12 2.57 7.40
C GLN A 157 -18.80 1.96 7.89
N LYS A 158 -18.43 2.11 9.17
CA LYS A 158 -17.12 1.66 9.68
C LYS A 158 -16.91 0.14 9.66
N LEU A 159 -17.95 -0.70 9.59
CA LEU A 159 -17.83 -2.16 9.68
C LEU A 159 -17.78 -2.89 8.33
N TYR A 160 -17.97 -2.19 7.20
CA TYR A 160 -18.18 -2.85 5.89
C TYR A 160 -16.90 -3.21 5.11
N PHE A 161 -15.71 -2.79 5.57
CA PHE A 161 -14.56 -2.60 4.67
C PHE A 161 -13.42 -3.63 4.76
N ALA A 162 -13.60 -4.71 5.53
CA ALA A 162 -12.72 -5.87 5.53
C ALA A 162 -13.51 -7.20 5.65
N PHE A 163 -14.72 -7.23 5.09
CA PHE A 163 -15.65 -8.34 5.30
C PHE A 163 -15.06 -9.70 4.91
N CYS A 164 -14.23 -9.79 3.85
CA CYS A 164 -13.63 -11.07 3.48
C CYS A 164 -12.56 -11.53 4.47
N GLN A 165 -11.76 -10.62 5.02
CA GLN A 165 -10.72 -10.94 5.98
C GLN A 165 -11.34 -11.38 7.29
N ILE A 166 -12.34 -10.63 7.77
CA ILE A 166 -13.10 -10.97 8.97
C ILE A 166 -13.88 -12.28 8.76
N ASP A 167 -14.46 -12.52 7.58
CA ASP A 167 -15.16 -13.78 7.26
C ASP A 167 -14.21 -14.98 7.22
N VAL A 168 -13.04 -14.86 6.58
CA VAL A 168 -12.05 -15.95 6.51
C VAL A 168 -11.39 -16.19 7.87
N ALA A 169 -11.13 -15.14 8.65
CA ALA A 169 -10.53 -15.28 9.96
C ALA A 169 -11.55 -15.76 11.01
N CYS A 170 -12.70 -15.09 11.10
CA CYS A 170 -13.65 -15.19 12.21
C CYS A 170 -15.05 -15.68 11.80
N GLY A 171 -15.34 -15.79 10.51
CA GLY A 171 -16.63 -16.25 9.99
C GLY A 171 -16.81 -17.77 10.11
N LYS A 172 -17.90 -18.30 9.55
CA LYS A 172 -18.21 -19.74 9.63
C LYS A 172 -17.09 -20.57 9.00
N ASN A 173 -16.58 -21.56 9.74
CA ASN A 173 -15.41 -22.37 9.38
C ASN A 173 -14.14 -21.52 9.14
N GLY A 174 -14.07 -20.35 9.77
CA GLY A 174 -12.94 -19.43 9.72
C GLY A 174 -11.73 -19.93 10.52
N ALA A 175 -10.60 -19.27 10.32
CA ALA A 175 -9.32 -19.59 10.93
C ALA A 175 -9.38 -19.79 12.46
N ILE A 176 -10.20 -18.99 13.17
CA ILE A 176 -10.32 -19.05 14.64
C ILE A 176 -10.82 -20.39 15.17
N PHE A 177 -11.51 -21.20 14.35
CA PHE A 177 -12.05 -22.49 14.79
C PHE A 177 -11.02 -23.63 14.74
N GLY A 178 -9.95 -23.46 13.97
CA GLY A 178 -8.87 -24.45 13.88
C GLY A 178 -7.55 -24.01 14.51
N ILE A 179 -7.38 -22.72 14.79
CA ILE A 179 -6.16 -22.18 15.39
C ILE A 179 -6.21 -22.29 16.91
N SER A 180 -5.05 -22.49 17.54
CA SER A 180 -4.93 -22.75 18.96
C SER A 180 -3.57 -22.27 19.50
N SER A 181 -3.36 -22.38 20.80
CA SER A 181 -2.08 -22.07 21.44
C SER A 181 -0.89 -22.77 20.75
N GLY A 182 0.24 -22.05 20.67
CA GLY A 182 1.46 -22.47 19.99
C GLY A 182 1.51 -22.16 18.48
N LYS A 183 0.36 -21.85 17.87
CA LYS A 183 0.24 -21.51 16.44
C LYS A 183 0.26 -20.01 16.19
N GLY A 184 0.57 -19.63 14.96
CA GLY A 184 0.61 -18.23 14.52
C GLY A 184 -0.26 -17.95 13.30
N TYR A 185 -0.91 -16.79 13.30
CA TYR A 185 -1.64 -16.25 12.15
C TYR A 185 -0.96 -14.96 11.67
N VAL A 186 -0.59 -14.92 10.39
CA VAL A 186 0.08 -13.78 9.76
C VAL A 186 -0.80 -13.23 8.64
N ASP A 187 -1.45 -12.08 8.88
CA ASP A 187 -2.26 -11.43 7.86
C ASP A 187 -1.39 -10.51 6.99
N VAL A 188 -1.15 -10.91 5.75
CA VAL A 188 -0.38 -10.14 4.75
C VAL A 188 -1.28 -9.30 3.84
N SER A 189 -2.59 -9.28 4.11
CA SER A 189 -3.60 -8.50 3.38
C SER A 189 -3.46 -7.00 3.65
N THR A 190 -4.03 -6.19 2.76
CA THR A 190 -4.21 -4.75 3.01
C THR A 190 -5.62 -4.49 3.54
N VAL A 191 -5.71 -4.14 4.82
CA VAL A 191 -6.94 -3.83 5.57
C VAL A 191 -6.81 -2.50 6.31
N ASP A 192 -7.91 -2.00 6.89
CA ASP A 192 -7.85 -0.89 7.83
C ASP A 192 -7.40 -1.32 9.24
N VAL A 193 -7.00 -0.33 10.04
CA VAL A 193 -6.48 -0.50 11.40
C VAL A 193 -7.48 -1.21 12.31
N ALA A 194 -8.76 -0.82 12.24
CA ALA A 194 -9.80 -1.37 13.13
C ALA A 194 -10.04 -2.86 12.86
N SER A 195 -10.04 -3.25 11.59
CA SER A 195 -10.21 -4.63 11.15
C SER A 195 -9.04 -5.50 11.59
N SER A 196 -7.80 -5.02 11.47
CA SER A 196 -6.62 -5.73 11.95
C SER A 196 -6.65 -5.93 13.47
N ILE A 197 -7.01 -4.90 14.24
CA ILE A 197 -7.17 -4.99 15.70
C ILE A 197 -8.26 -6.02 16.07
N LEU A 198 -9.38 -6.04 15.35
CA LEU A 198 -10.46 -7.00 15.58
C LEU A 198 -10.00 -8.44 15.33
N ILE A 199 -9.36 -8.70 14.18
CA ILE A 199 -8.85 -10.04 13.84
C ILE A 199 -7.80 -10.47 14.86
N SER A 200 -6.86 -9.58 15.19
CA SER A 200 -5.85 -9.81 16.22
C SER A 200 -6.47 -10.26 17.54
N LYS A 201 -7.48 -9.53 18.04
CA LYS A 201 -8.18 -9.90 19.27
C LYS A 201 -8.78 -11.30 19.17
N GLN A 202 -9.52 -11.59 18.11
CA GLN A 202 -10.21 -12.87 17.94
C GLN A 202 -9.24 -14.05 17.83
N ILE A 203 -8.12 -13.87 17.11
CA ILE A 203 -7.06 -14.88 17.02
C ILE A 203 -6.40 -15.09 18.40
N LYS A 204 -6.06 -14.02 19.12
CA LYS A 204 -5.42 -14.12 20.43
C LYS A 204 -6.33 -14.73 21.50
N ASP A 205 -7.64 -14.54 21.40
CA ASP A 205 -8.63 -15.17 22.30
C ASP A 205 -8.61 -16.72 22.20
N THR A 206 -8.04 -17.30 21.12
CA THR A 206 -7.81 -18.76 20.98
C THR A 206 -6.50 -19.25 21.64
N GLY A 207 -5.67 -18.33 22.15
CA GLY A 207 -4.32 -18.58 22.65
C GLY A 207 -3.23 -18.56 21.58
N ALA A 208 -3.58 -18.39 20.30
CA ALA A 208 -2.64 -18.24 19.20
C ALA A 208 -1.99 -16.85 19.16
N LEU A 209 -0.90 -16.71 18.39
CA LEU A 209 -0.23 -15.43 18.15
C LEU A 209 -0.72 -14.79 16.84
N PHE A 210 -0.68 -13.47 16.77
CA PHE A 210 -1.08 -12.68 15.61
C PHE A 210 -0.02 -11.67 15.17
N LEU A 211 0.20 -11.62 13.85
CA LEU A 211 1.05 -10.64 13.19
C LEU A 211 0.31 -10.07 11.98
N GLU A 212 0.17 -8.76 11.89
CA GLU A 212 -0.11 -8.13 10.60
C GLU A 212 1.21 -7.89 9.86
N ALA A 213 1.20 -8.12 8.56
CA ALA A 213 2.37 -7.98 7.70
C ALA A 213 1.98 -7.54 6.27
N PRO A 214 1.19 -6.46 6.09
CA PRO A 214 0.87 -5.96 4.75
C PRO A 214 2.13 -5.70 3.93
N VAL A 215 2.03 -5.93 2.62
CA VAL A 215 3.18 -5.90 1.71
C VAL A 215 3.21 -4.68 0.81
N SER A 216 4.39 -4.14 0.55
CA SER A 216 4.67 -3.23 -0.57
C SER A 216 5.44 -3.97 -1.67
N GLY A 217 5.07 -3.69 -2.92
CA GLY A 217 5.40 -4.51 -4.08
C GLY A 217 4.14 -5.13 -4.70
N SER A 218 4.13 -5.23 -6.03
CA SER A 218 3.00 -5.78 -6.80
C SER A 218 3.30 -7.22 -7.23
N LYS A 219 2.62 -7.71 -8.26
CA LYS A 219 2.73 -9.09 -8.77
C LYS A 219 4.17 -9.51 -9.04
N LYS A 220 4.95 -8.71 -9.77
CA LYS A 220 6.33 -9.07 -10.14
C LYS A 220 7.26 -9.19 -8.92
N PRO A 221 7.29 -8.21 -7.99
CA PRO A 221 7.99 -8.41 -6.71
C PRO A 221 7.50 -9.61 -5.90
N ALA A 222 6.21 -9.98 -5.97
CA ALA A 222 5.72 -11.19 -5.29
C ALA A 222 6.26 -12.47 -5.95
N GLU A 223 6.30 -12.54 -7.28
CA GLU A 223 6.90 -13.64 -8.04
C GLU A 223 8.39 -13.78 -7.74
N ASP A 224 9.10 -12.67 -7.61
CA ASP A 224 10.56 -12.63 -7.46
C ASP A 224 11.05 -12.73 -6.00
N GLY A 225 10.15 -12.80 -5.02
CA GLY A 225 10.53 -12.79 -3.60
C GLY A 225 11.15 -11.44 -3.17
N GLN A 226 10.66 -10.33 -3.71
CA GLN A 226 11.20 -8.98 -3.53
C GLN A 226 10.21 -8.02 -2.84
N LEU A 227 9.19 -8.56 -2.17
CA LEU A 227 8.25 -7.78 -1.36
C LEU A 227 8.92 -7.09 -0.17
N ILE A 228 8.28 -6.04 0.31
CA ILE A 228 8.63 -5.34 1.54
C ILE A 228 7.50 -5.56 2.54
N PHE A 229 7.77 -6.22 3.66
CA PHE A 229 6.77 -6.49 4.70
C PHE A 229 6.73 -5.37 5.74
N LEU A 230 5.54 -4.86 6.04
CA LEU A 230 5.28 -3.84 7.03
C LEU A 230 4.64 -4.49 8.25
N THR A 231 5.46 -5.11 9.10
CA THR A 231 4.99 -6.02 10.15
C THR A 231 4.68 -5.29 11.46
N ALA A 232 3.65 -5.73 12.18
CA ALA A 232 3.35 -5.30 13.54
C ALA A 232 2.55 -6.38 14.28
N GLY A 233 2.66 -6.47 15.60
CA GLY A 233 1.96 -7.46 16.43
C GLY A 233 2.91 -8.23 17.36
N ASP A 234 2.68 -9.54 17.51
CA ASP A 234 3.43 -10.33 18.49
C ASP A 234 4.89 -10.52 18.06
N LYS A 235 5.82 -9.96 18.84
CA LYS A 235 7.26 -10.06 18.58
C LYS A 235 7.77 -11.51 18.42
N PRO A 236 7.37 -12.48 19.26
CA PRO A 236 7.79 -13.86 19.09
C PRO A 236 7.33 -14.47 17.76
N LEU A 237 6.13 -14.08 17.29
CA LEU A 237 5.63 -14.53 15.99
C LEU A 237 6.35 -13.84 14.84
N TYR A 238 6.69 -12.56 14.95
CA TYR A 238 7.55 -11.87 13.97
C TYR A 238 8.89 -12.61 13.78
N GLU A 239 9.52 -13.04 14.86
CA GLU A 239 10.78 -13.79 14.83
C GLU A 239 10.59 -15.19 14.22
N LYS A 240 9.54 -15.92 14.63
CA LYS A 240 9.20 -17.24 14.06
C LYS A 240 8.85 -17.16 12.57
N ALA A 241 8.17 -16.10 12.13
CA ALA A 241 7.76 -15.93 10.73
C ALA A 241 8.89 -15.40 9.84
N ALA A 242 9.95 -14.82 10.40
CA ALA A 242 10.99 -14.12 9.66
C ALA A 242 11.62 -14.92 8.50
N PRO A 243 12.03 -16.20 8.67
CA PRO A 243 12.60 -16.98 7.56
C PRO A 243 11.65 -17.15 6.37
N PHE A 244 10.35 -17.28 6.64
CA PHE A 244 9.32 -17.42 5.61
C PHE A 244 9.02 -16.09 4.92
N LEU A 245 9.04 -14.98 5.67
CA LEU A 245 8.94 -13.63 5.11
C LEU A 245 10.14 -13.32 4.20
N ASP A 246 11.35 -13.78 4.56
CA ASP A 246 12.57 -13.58 3.76
C ASP A 246 12.59 -14.37 2.45
N ILE A 247 11.84 -15.48 2.36
CA ILE A 247 11.62 -16.19 1.09
C ILE A 247 10.73 -15.37 0.15
N MET A 248 9.73 -14.69 0.71
CA MET A 248 8.73 -13.95 -0.05
C MET A 248 9.11 -12.49 -0.30
N GLY A 249 10.15 -11.97 0.35
CA GLY A 249 10.50 -10.56 0.30
C GLY A 249 11.96 -10.26 0.59
N LYS A 250 12.35 -9.04 0.19
CA LYS A 250 13.73 -8.53 0.35
C LYS A 250 13.95 -7.74 1.63
N SER A 251 12.88 -7.28 2.26
CA SER A 251 12.97 -6.55 3.52
C SER A 251 11.68 -6.65 4.34
N LYS A 252 11.84 -6.47 5.65
CA LYS A 252 10.75 -6.49 6.63
C LYS A 252 11.01 -5.43 7.70
N PHE A 253 9.99 -4.67 8.05
CA PHE A 253 10.02 -3.65 9.09
C PHE A 253 9.13 -4.08 10.25
N TYR A 254 9.63 -4.01 11.48
CA TYR A 254 8.83 -4.24 12.68
C TYR A 254 8.37 -2.90 13.26
N LEU A 255 7.07 -2.66 13.21
CA LEU A 255 6.43 -1.38 13.48
C LEU A 255 5.73 -1.34 14.85
N GLY A 256 6.02 -2.31 15.72
CA GLY A 256 5.47 -2.37 17.08
C GLY A 256 4.08 -3.00 17.12
N GLU A 257 3.13 -2.28 17.71
CA GLU A 257 1.79 -2.79 18.02
C GLU A 257 0.90 -2.99 16.78
N VAL A 258 -0.06 -3.91 16.90
CA VAL A 258 -1.07 -4.17 15.85
C VAL A 258 -1.81 -2.89 15.47
N GLY A 259 -1.95 -2.67 14.17
CA GLY A 259 -2.53 -1.49 13.56
C GLY A 259 -1.47 -0.62 12.88
N ASN A 260 -0.22 -0.63 13.36
CA ASN A 260 0.84 0.21 12.81
C ASN A 260 1.29 -0.23 11.41
N GLY A 261 1.32 -1.53 11.13
CA GLY A 261 1.56 -2.08 9.80
C GLY A 261 0.45 -1.74 8.82
N ALA A 262 -0.80 -1.91 9.23
CA ALA A 262 -1.96 -1.50 8.42
C ALA A 262 -1.93 0.00 8.13
N ALA A 263 -1.72 0.85 9.14
CA ALA A 263 -1.62 2.30 8.98
C ALA A 263 -0.49 2.70 8.03
N MET A 264 0.72 2.15 8.21
CA MET A 264 1.86 2.41 7.33
C MET A 264 1.56 2.04 5.88
N LYS A 265 0.93 0.88 5.65
CA LYS A 265 0.55 0.46 4.30
C LYS A 265 -0.44 1.42 3.64
N LEU A 266 -1.44 1.89 4.38
CA LEU A 266 -2.41 2.85 3.86
C LEU A 266 -1.75 4.19 3.51
N VAL A 267 -0.82 4.67 4.33
CA VAL A 267 -0.03 5.88 4.03
C VAL A 267 0.79 5.70 2.74
N VAL A 268 1.48 4.56 2.59
CA VAL A 268 2.25 4.25 1.38
C VAL A 268 1.35 4.20 0.13
N ASN A 269 0.21 3.52 0.20
CA ASN A 269 -0.70 3.41 -0.94
C ASN A 269 -1.46 4.70 -1.25
N MET A 270 -1.66 5.59 -0.27
CA MET A 270 -2.17 6.94 -0.47
C MET A 270 -1.20 7.79 -1.29
N ILE A 271 0.10 7.74 -0.92
CA ILE A 271 1.16 8.44 -1.65
C ILE A 271 1.24 7.92 -3.08
N MET A 272 1.28 6.59 -3.25
CA MET A 272 1.34 5.94 -4.57
C MET A 272 0.13 6.33 -5.46
N GLY A 273 -1.09 6.26 -4.93
CA GLY A 273 -2.30 6.59 -5.66
C GLY A 273 -2.35 8.05 -6.09
N SER A 274 -1.90 8.96 -5.21
CA SER A 274 -1.81 10.39 -5.50
C SER A 274 -0.74 10.72 -6.55
N MET A 275 0.44 10.11 -6.42
CA MET A 275 1.53 10.25 -7.39
C MET A 275 1.12 9.81 -8.80
N MET A 276 0.41 8.69 -8.92
CA MET A 276 -0.07 8.20 -10.21
C MET A 276 -1.09 9.15 -10.86
N ALA A 277 -1.99 9.75 -10.06
CA ALA A 277 -2.92 10.75 -10.54
C ALA A 277 -2.20 12.01 -11.06
N SER A 278 -1.25 12.55 -10.30
CA SER A 278 -0.44 13.70 -10.74
C SER A 278 0.41 13.37 -11.98
N PHE A 279 0.93 12.15 -12.09
CA PHE A 279 1.68 11.72 -13.27
C PHE A 279 0.77 11.63 -14.51
N ALA A 280 -0.46 11.15 -14.33
CA ALA A 280 -1.47 11.14 -15.41
C ALA A 280 -1.79 12.54 -15.93
N GLU A 281 -1.96 13.53 -15.03
CA GLU A 281 -2.13 14.94 -15.42
C GLU A 281 -0.94 15.44 -16.23
N GLY A 282 0.29 15.14 -15.79
CA GLY A 282 1.52 15.51 -16.49
C GLY A 282 1.61 14.92 -17.90
N ILE A 283 1.28 13.64 -18.07
CA ILE A 283 1.23 12.99 -19.39
C ILE A 283 0.24 13.72 -20.31
N LEU A 284 -0.99 13.93 -19.86
CA LEU A 284 -2.03 14.55 -20.68
C LEU A 284 -1.72 16.02 -21.01
N LEU A 285 -1.17 16.78 -20.05
CA LEU A 285 -0.74 18.14 -20.29
C LEU A 285 0.40 18.19 -21.31
N SER A 286 1.41 17.31 -21.19
CA SER A 286 2.53 17.25 -22.13
C SER A 286 2.06 17.02 -23.57
N GLN A 287 1.12 16.10 -23.76
CA GLN A 287 0.49 15.86 -25.07
C GLN A 287 -0.25 17.11 -25.56
N LYS A 288 -1.00 17.79 -24.68
CA LYS A 288 -1.79 18.97 -25.04
C LYS A 288 -0.94 20.16 -25.47
N VAL A 289 0.27 20.30 -24.92
CA VAL A 289 1.24 21.34 -25.30
C VAL A 289 2.18 20.92 -26.43
N GLY A 290 1.95 19.75 -27.06
CA GLY A 290 2.71 19.28 -28.23
C GLY A 290 4.04 18.61 -27.91
N LEU A 291 4.26 18.16 -26.67
CA LEU A 291 5.43 17.38 -26.29
C LEU A 291 5.18 15.87 -26.50
N ASP A 292 6.24 15.11 -26.78
CA ASP A 292 6.17 13.65 -26.77
C ASP A 292 6.12 13.15 -25.31
N PRO A 293 5.03 12.49 -24.89
CA PRO A 293 4.93 11.98 -23.52
C PRO A 293 5.97 10.90 -23.21
N ASN A 294 6.55 10.21 -24.20
CA ASN A 294 7.66 9.27 -23.93
C ASN A 294 8.91 10.00 -23.46
N VAL A 295 9.20 11.17 -24.05
CA VAL A 295 10.30 12.05 -23.61
C VAL A 295 10.02 12.58 -22.20
N LEU A 296 8.77 12.89 -21.85
CA LEU A 296 8.41 13.24 -20.47
C LEU A 296 8.79 12.11 -19.50
N VAL A 297 8.46 10.85 -19.80
CA VAL A 297 8.82 9.70 -18.95
C VAL A 297 10.34 9.62 -18.78
N GLU A 298 11.09 9.81 -19.85
CA GLU A 298 12.56 9.81 -19.82
C GLU A 298 13.11 10.93 -18.92
N VAL A 299 12.64 12.17 -19.12
CA VAL A 299 13.04 13.34 -18.30
C VAL A 299 12.76 13.10 -16.82
N VAL A 300 11.56 12.60 -16.49
CA VAL A 300 11.17 12.27 -15.11
C VAL A 300 12.08 11.19 -14.51
N SER A 301 12.45 10.18 -15.30
CA SER A 301 13.29 9.07 -14.84
C SER A 301 14.74 9.46 -14.49
N GLN A 302 15.24 10.55 -15.06
CA GLN A 302 16.59 11.07 -14.80
C GLN A 302 16.60 12.15 -13.71
N GLY A 303 15.44 12.71 -13.37
CA GLY A 303 15.30 13.81 -12.43
C GLY A 303 15.14 13.40 -10.96
N ALA A 304 15.01 14.40 -10.09
CA ALA A 304 14.85 14.21 -8.65
C ALA A 304 13.52 13.55 -8.24
N ILE A 305 12.53 13.53 -9.14
CA ILE A 305 11.20 12.95 -8.91
C ILE A 305 11.07 11.53 -9.48
N ASN A 306 12.19 10.90 -9.84
CA ASN A 306 12.19 9.54 -10.37
C ASN A 306 11.53 8.57 -9.37
N ALA A 307 10.52 7.85 -9.84
CA ALA A 307 9.95 6.71 -9.17
C ALA A 307 9.83 5.56 -10.18
N PRO A 308 10.27 4.32 -9.85
CA PRO A 308 10.23 3.20 -10.79
C PRO A 308 8.85 2.97 -11.43
N MET A 309 7.77 3.28 -10.72
CA MET A 309 6.41 3.15 -11.26
C MET A 309 6.16 4.01 -12.50
N TYR A 310 6.78 5.18 -12.63
CA TYR A 310 6.57 6.07 -13.78
C TYR A 310 7.15 5.45 -15.06
N SER A 311 8.38 4.94 -15.00
CA SER A 311 9.00 4.25 -16.14
C SER A 311 8.30 2.93 -16.47
N LEU A 312 7.79 2.22 -15.46
CA LEU A 312 7.08 0.95 -15.65
C LEU A 312 5.66 1.12 -16.21
N LYS A 313 4.96 2.19 -15.85
CA LYS A 313 3.53 2.40 -16.20
C LYS A 313 3.32 3.44 -17.30
N GLY A 314 4.20 4.43 -17.41
CA GLY A 314 4.09 5.52 -18.38
C GLY A 314 3.89 5.04 -19.82
N PRO A 315 4.72 4.13 -20.37
CA PRO A 315 4.54 3.62 -21.73
C PRO A 315 3.18 2.97 -21.97
N SER A 316 2.67 2.23 -20.97
CA SER A 316 1.35 1.58 -20.99
C SER A 316 0.22 2.60 -20.93
N MET A 317 0.35 3.64 -20.10
CA MET A 317 -0.61 4.76 -20.00
C MET A 317 -0.70 5.54 -21.32
N ILE A 318 0.43 5.83 -21.96
CA ILE A 318 0.49 6.53 -23.26
C ILE A 318 -0.21 5.71 -24.34
N LYS A 319 -0.02 4.39 -24.35
CA LYS A 319 -0.63 3.46 -25.30
C LYS A 319 -2.08 3.10 -24.96
N SER A 320 -2.59 3.51 -23.80
CA SER A 320 -3.92 3.15 -23.29
C SER A 320 -4.14 1.64 -23.18
N VAL A 321 -3.13 0.91 -22.70
CA VAL A 321 -3.18 -0.54 -22.45
C VAL A 321 -2.78 -0.78 -21.00
N TYR A 322 -3.63 -1.43 -20.20
CA TYR A 322 -3.49 -1.43 -18.74
C TYR A 322 -3.37 -2.84 -18.13
N PRO A 323 -2.33 -3.62 -18.49
CA PRO A 323 -2.18 -4.99 -17.99
C PRO A 323 -2.12 -4.99 -16.45
N THR A 324 -3.08 -5.67 -15.85
CA THR A 324 -3.34 -5.57 -14.41
C THR A 324 -2.23 -6.19 -13.57
N ALA A 325 -1.46 -5.34 -12.91
CA ALA A 325 -0.55 -5.75 -11.83
C ALA A 325 -1.15 -5.39 -10.46
N PHE A 326 -1.77 -4.22 -10.36
CA PHE A 326 -2.54 -3.81 -9.19
C PHE A 326 -3.90 -3.25 -9.65
N PRO A 327 -5.01 -3.98 -9.43
CA PRO A 327 -6.33 -3.56 -9.93
C PRO A 327 -6.73 -2.18 -9.41
N LEU A 328 -7.29 -1.36 -10.31
CA LEU A 328 -7.75 -0.01 -10.02
C LEU A 328 -8.77 0.01 -8.87
N LYS A 329 -9.67 -0.97 -8.82
CA LYS A 329 -10.64 -1.11 -7.72
C LYS A 329 -9.99 -1.28 -6.35
N HIS A 330 -8.82 -1.93 -6.29
CA HIS A 330 -8.08 -2.11 -5.04
C HIS A 330 -7.29 -0.85 -4.66
N GLN A 331 -6.67 -0.16 -5.62
CA GLN A 331 -6.09 1.16 -5.34
C GLN A 331 -7.14 2.14 -4.83
N GLN A 332 -8.33 2.17 -5.44
CA GLN A 332 -9.43 3.04 -5.00
C GLN A 332 -9.90 2.66 -3.59
N LYS A 333 -10.00 1.36 -3.27
CA LYS A 333 -10.29 0.89 -1.91
C LYS A 333 -9.25 1.46 -0.94
N ASP A 334 -7.96 1.34 -1.25
CA ASP A 334 -6.88 1.78 -0.37
C ASP A 334 -6.87 3.30 -0.19
N MET A 335 -7.15 4.08 -1.25
CA MET A 335 -7.34 5.54 -1.14
C MET A 335 -8.46 5.87 -0.15
N ARG A 336 -9.61 5.17 -0.24
CA ARG A 336 -10.73 5.36 0.69
C ARG A 336 -10.34 5.00 2.13
N LEU A 337 -9.65 3.88 2.34
CA LEU A 337 -9.19 3.47 3.67
C LEU A 337 -8.20 4.49 4.26
N ALA A 338 -7.28 5.02 3.44
CA ALA A 338 -6.33 6.04 3.87
C ALA A 338 -7.02 7.36 4.24
N LEU A 339 -8.06 7.77 3.50
CA LEU A 339 -8.87 8.94 3.85
C LEU A 339 -9.63 8.72 5.18
N GLY A 340 -10.17 7.52 5.41
CA GLY A 340 -10.80 7.17 6.68
C GLY A 340 -9.81 7.16 7.86
N LEU A 341 -8.57 6.70 7.62
CA LEU A 341 -7.48 6.81 8.61
C LEU A 341 -7.16 8.27 8.90
N ALA A 342 -7.00 9.11 7.88
CA ALA A 342 -6.72 10.53 8.02
C ALA A 342 -7.82 11.26 8.82
N GLU A 343 -9.08 10.95 8.54
CA GLU A 343 -10.24 11.46 9.30
C GLU A 343 -10.17 11.05 10.78
N SER A 344 -9.83 9.80 11.07
CA SER A 344 -9.77 9.28 12.46
C SER A 344 -8.74 10.01 13.35
N VAL A 345 -7.76 10.67 12.74
CA VAL A 345 -6.71 11.45 13.42
C VAL A 345 -6.77 12.94 13.10
N SER A 346 -7.86 13.41 12.47
CA SER A 346 -8.06 14.81 12.06
C SER A 346 -6.93 15.39 11.19
N GLN A 347 -6.29 14.57 10.35
CA GLN A 347 -5.24 14.98 9.44
C GLN A 347 -5.81 15.36 8.06
N SER A 348 -5.58 16.60 7.62
CA SER A 348 -6.00 17.05 6.29
C SER A 348 -5.15 16.41 5.18
N THR A 349 -5.81 15.85 4.16
CA THR A 349 -5.18 15.15 3.01
C THR A 349 -5.87 15.50 1.67
N PRO A 350 -5.92 16.78 1.27
CA PRO A 350 -6.74 17.23 0.13
C PRO A 350 -6.33 16.63 -1.22
N ILE A 351 -5.03 16.40 -1.44
CA ILE A 351 -4.52 15.79 -2.69
C ILE A 351 -5.05 14.35 -2.82
N ALA A 352 -4.98 13.57 -1.73
CA ALA A 352 -5.47 12.21 -1.73
C ALA A 352 -6.99 12.14 -1.94
N ALA A 353 -7.74 13.12 -1.40
CA ALA A 353 -9.18 13.22 -1.59
C ALA A 353 -9.53 13.45 -3.08
N ALA A 354 -8.87 14.40 -3.74
CA ALA A 354 -9.03 14.64 -5.17
C ALA A 354 -8.65 13.40 -6.02
N ALA A 355 -7.50 12.80 -5.74
CA ALA A 355 -7.06 11.59 -6.45
C ALA A 355 -8.05 10.43 -6.30
N ASN A 356 -8.63 10.24 -5.11
CA ASN A 356 -9.66 9.22 -4.88
C ASN A 356 -10.91 9.41 -5.77
N GLU A 357 -11.34 10.65 -6.02
CA GLU A 357 -12.46 10.90 -6.93
C GLU A 357 -12.13 10.51 -8.38
N LEU A 358 -10.90 10.75 -8.85
CA LEU A 358 -10.45 10.30 -10.17
C LEU A 358 -10.51 8.77 -10.29
N TYR A 359 -10.10 8.05 -9.25
CA TYR A 359 -10.26 6.59 -9.24
C TYR A 359 -11.72 6.15 -9.26
N LYS A 360 -12.65 6.88 -8.62
CA LYS A 360 -14.09 6.58 -8.73
C LYS A 360 -14.62 6.82 -10.14
N VAL A 361 -14.18 7.89 -10.80
CA VAL A 361 -14.52 8.17 -12.20
C VAL A 361 -14.00 7.07 -13.12
N ALA A 362 -12.73 6.67 -12.99
CA ALA A 362 -12.18 5.56 -13.79
C ALA A 362 -12.96 4.24 -13.57
N LYS A 363 -13.39 3.95 -12.34
CA LYS A 363 -14.27 2.80 -12.07
C LYS A 363 -15.61 2.89 -12.78
N SER A 364 -16.20 4.09 -12.89
CA SER A 364 -17.49 4.28 -13.58
C SER A 364 -17.37 4.06 -15.09
N TYR A 365 -16.16 4.14 -15.64
CA TYR A 365 -15.84 3.78 -17.02
C TYR A 365 -15.61 2.27 -17.24
N GLY A 366 -15.85 1.45 -16.22
CA GLY A 366 -15.66 -0.01 -16.31
C GLY A 366 -14.22 -0.47 -16.08
N LEU A 367 -13.30 0.42 -15.72
CA LEU A 367 -11.86 0.14 -15.59
C LEU A 367 -11.49 -0.47 -14.22
N SER A 368 -12.44 -1.11 -13.53
CA SER A 368 -12.23 -1.61 -12.16
C SER A 368 -11.17 -2.70 -12.08
N ASP A 369 -11.12 -3.57 -13.10
CA ASP A 369 -10.21 -4.71 -13.19
C ASP A 369 -8.92 -4.41 -13.95
N GLU A 370 -8.84 -3.27 -14.61
CA GLU A 370 -7.61 -2.77 -15.24
C GLU A 370 -6.59 -2.36 -14.15
N ASP A 371 -5.34 -2.19 -14.55
CA ASP A 371 -4.32 -1.65 -13.66
C ASP A 371 -4.69 -0.24 -13.14
N PHE A 372 -4.28 0.09 -11.92
CA PHE A 372 -4.54 1.41 -11.33
C PHE A 372 -4.01 2.58 -12.15
N SER A 373 -3.02 2.35 -13.02
CA SER A 373 -2.55 3.34 -14.00
C SER A 373 -3.63 3.78 -15.01
N ALA A 374 -4.72 3.04 -15.15
CA ALA A 374 -5.90 3.43 -15.92
C ALA A 374 -6.66 4.64 -15.34
N VAL A 375 -6.25 5.17 -14.17
CA VAL A 375 -6.76 6.45 -13.64
C VAL A 375 -6.59 7.61 -14.61
N ILE A 376 -5.62 7.55 -15.53
CA ILE A 376 -5.45 8.55 -16.60
C ILE A 376 -6.71 8.71 -17.46
N GLU A 377 -7.49 7.64 -17.64
CA GLU A 377 -8.73 7.69 -18.43
C GLU A 377 -9.79 8.59 -17.79
N ALA A 378 -9.78 8.76 -16.45
CA ALA A 378 -10.69 9.68 -15.76
C ALA A 378 -10.46 11.15 -16.10
N LEU A 379 -9.26 11.48 -16.58
CA LEU A 379 -8.83 12.83 -16.92
C LEU A 379 -8.91 13.13 -18.42
N LYS A 380 -9.08 12.10 -19.26
CA LYS A 380 -9.30 12.30 -20.69
C LYS A 380 -10.68 12.94 -20.89
N ALA A 381 -10.76 13.94 -21.77
CA ALA A 381 -12.03 14.55 -22.13
C ALA A 381 -13.01 13.45 -22.54
N ALA A 382 -14.24 13.51 -22.01
CA ALA A 382 -15.30 12.59 -22.43
C ALA A 382 -15.33 12.61 -23.95
N LYS A 383 -15.14 11.44 -24.59
CA LYS A 383 -15.45 11.31 -26.01
C LYS A 383 -16.89 11.81 -26.15
N SER A 384 -17.07 12.92 -26.86
CA SER A 384 -18.38 13.37 -27.30
C SER A 384 -19.09 12.12 -27.80
N ARG A 385 -20.18 11.73 -27.14
CA ARG A 385 -21.07 10.72 -27.69
C ARG A 385 -21.51 11.32 -29.02
N GLU A 386 -20.99 10.81 -30.12
CA GLU A 386 -21.53 11.11 -31.44
C GLU A 386 -23.01 10.73 -31.37
N ALA A 387 -23.84 11.75 -31.56
CA ALA A 387 -25.29 11.69 -31.47
C ALA A 387 -25.90 10.93 -32.65
#